data_AF-A0A5S3P6P1-F1
#
_entry.id   AF-A0A5S3P6P1-F1
#
_cell.length_a   1.000
_cell.length_b   1.000
_cell.length_c   1.000
_cell.angle_alpha   90.00
_cell.angle_beta   90.00
_cell.angle_gamma   90.00
#
_symmetry.space_group_name_H-M   'P 1'
#
loop_
_entity.id
_entity.type
_entity.pdbx_description
1 polymer ?
#
loop_
_entity_poly.entity_id
_entity_poly.type
_entity_poly.pdbx_seq_one_letter_code
_entity_poly.pdbx_strand_id
1 'polypeptide(L)'
;PDGVRYISLARDVTKPAGRFGAPVRRFAIALGCEVRHARDLVYADGLDLGRAGAFEPIGISCRICERKECHQRSVPPLERRLRVDPNTRDVLPYSVE
;
A
#
# COMPACT_ATOMS: atom_id res chain seq x y z
N PRO A 1 -9.53 2.11 5.17
CA PRO A 1 -10.76 1.70 5.90
C PRO A 1 -11.74 2.86 6.02
N ASP A 2 -11.22 4.06 6.24
CA ASP A 2 -12.00 5.26 6.59
C ASP A 2 -12.63 6.00 5.40
N GLY A 3 -12.63 5.39 4.21
CA GLY A 3 -13.19 5.97 2.97
C GLY A 3 -12.39 7.14 2.37
N VAL A 4 -11.42 7.69 3.10
CA VAL A 4 -10.53 8.75 2.62
C VAL A 4 -9.61 8.19 1.53
N ARG A 5 -9.46 8.98 0.47
CA ARG A 5 -8.64 8.66 -0.70
C ARG A 5 -7.45 9.60 -0.77
N TYR A 6 -6.31 9.04 -1.12
CA TYR A 6 -5.05 9.76 -1.22
C TYR A 6 -4.43 9.56 -2.60
N ILE A 7 -3.70 10.57 -3.05
CA ILE A 7 -2.73 10.44 -4.14
C ILE A 7 -1.36 10.32 -3.50
N SER A 8 -0.61 9.30 -3.92
CA SER A 8 0.75 9.03 -3.43
C SER A 8 1.73 8.99 -4.59
N LEU A 9 2.78 9.79 -4.50
CA LEU A 9 3.93 9.78 -5.41
C LEU A 9 5.14 9.24 -4.65
N ALA A 10 5.91 8.36 -5.28
CA ALA A 10 7.18 7.90 -4.73
C ALA A 10 8.28 7.99 -5.78
N ARG A 11 9.49 8.33 -5.35
CA ARG A 11 10.68 8.35 -6.20
C ARG A 11 11.87 7.80 -5.45
N ASP A 12 12.70 7.01 -6.13
CA ASP A 12 13.99 6.60 -5.59
C ASP A 12 15.03 7.72 -5.73
N VAL A 13 15.86 7.86 -4.72
CA VAL A 13 16.99 8.79 -4.73
C VAL A 13 18.24 8.02 -4.37
N THR A 14 19.13 7.91 -5.34
CA THR A 14 20.45 7.31 -5.17
C THR A 14 21.49 8.40 -4.94
N LYS A 15 22.17 8.35 -3.79
CA LYS A 15 23.31 9.24 -3.50
C LYS A 15 24.60 8.51 -3.89
N PRO A 16 25.31 8.95 -4.95
CA PRO A 16 26.51 8.26 -5.42
C PRO A 16 27.58 8.26 -4.33
N ALA A 17 28.31 7.16 -4.25
CA ALA A 17 29.50 7.06 -3.42
C ALA A 17 30.68 7.48 -4.31
N GLY A 18 31.41 8.53 -3.92
CA GLY A 18 32.38 9.24 -4.77
C GLY A 18 33.62 8.46 -5.22
N ARG A 19 33.61 7.12 -5.16
CA ARG A 19 34.63 6.23 -5.73
C ARG A 19 34.02 4.89 -6.13
N PHE A 20 34.68 4.20 -7.05
CA PHE A 20 34.33 2.82 -7.43
C PHE A 20 34.35 1.87 -6.23
N GLY A 21 33.36 0.97 -6.14
CA GLY A 21 33.23 -0.03 -5.08
C GLY A 21 32.77 0.49 -3.71
N ALA A 22 32.52 1.79 -3.55
CA ALA A 22 32.03 2.32 -2.28
C ALA A 22 30.52 2.05 -2.08
N PRO A 23 30.06 1.81 -0.83
CA PRO A 23 28.64 1.58 -0.54
C PRO A 23 27.76 2.77 -0.95
N VAL A 24 26.74 2.48 -1.75
CA VAL A 24 25.78 3.48 -2.26
C VAL A 24 24.58 3.57 -1.33
N ARG A 25 24.14 4.79 -1.03
CA ARG A 25 22.92 5.03 -0.24
C ARG A 25 21.74 5.22 -1.19
N ARG A 26 20.69 4.42 -1.00
CA ARG A 26 19.45 4.49 -1.78
C ARG A 26 18.30 4.77 -0.83
N PHE A 27 17.44 5.71 -1.21
CA PHE A 27 16.26 6.09 -0.46
C PHE A 27 15.04 6.00 -1.37
N ALA A 28 13.87 5.76 -0.81
CA ALA A 28 12.59 6.03 -1.46
C ALA A 28 11.95 7.21 -0.73
N ILE A 29 11.65 8.28 -1.46
CA ILE A 29 10.96 9.46 -0.94
C ILE A 29 9.52 9.38 -1.43
N ALA A 30 8.57 9.41 -0.49
CA ALA A 30 7.15 9.42 -0.79
C ALA A 30 6.52 10.75 -0.36
N LEU A 31 5.62 11.26 -1.19
CA LEU A 31 4.77 12.40 -0.91
C LEU A 31 3.32 11.95 -1.12
N GLY A 32 2.41 12.41 -0.26
CA GLY A 32 1.00 12.09 -0.41
C GLY A 32 0.10 13.19 0.10
N CYS A 33 -1.06 13.33 -0.52
CA CYS A 33 -2.12 14.24 -0.10
C CYS A 33 -3.49 13.62 -0.32
N GLU A 34 -4.51 14.13 0.38
CA GLU A 34 -5.89 13.75 0.10
C GLU A 34 -6.29 14.15 -1.33
N VAL A 35 -7.13 13.35 -1.98
CA VAL A 35 -7.62 13.59 -3.35
C VAL A 35 -8.29 14.96 -3.54
N ARG A 36 -8.82 15.57 -2.48
CA ARG A 36 -9.38 16.94 -2.55
C ARG A 36 -8.37 18.00 -3.01
N HIS A 37 -7.07 17.73 -2.85
CA HIS A 37 -5.97 18.62 -3.27
C HIS A 37 -5.39 18.24 -4.63
N ALA A 38 -5.99 17.28 -5.33
CA ALA A 38 -5.45 16.73 -6.58
C ALA A 38 -5.28 17.77 -7.69
N ARG A 39 -6.16 18.78 -7.74
CA ARG A 39 -6.12 19.86 -8.75
C ARG A 39 -4.84 20.68 -8.71
N ASP A 40 -4.14 20.66 -7.58
CA ASP A 40 -2.90 21.42 -7.36
C ASP A 40 -1.65 20.56 -7.60
N LEU A 41 -1.82 19.33 -8.12
CA LEU A 41 -0.76 18.36 -8.35
C LEU A 41 -0.75 17.92 -9.82
N VAL A 42 0.28 18.31 -10.58
CA VAL A 42 0.46 17.90 -11.99
C VAL A 42 0.46 16.38 -12.20
N TYR A 43 0.91 15.61 -11.20
CA TYR A 43 0.88 14.15 -11.25
C TYR A 43 -0.52 13.54 -11.11
N ALA A 44 -1.54 14.35 -10.82
CA ALA A 44 -2.92 13.93 -10.81
C ALA A 44 -3.61 14.10 -12.18
N ASP A 45 -2.95 14.76 -13.14
CA ASP A 45 -3.53 15.04 -14.45
C ASP A 45 -3.87 13.74 -15.19
N GLY A 46 -5.10 13.66 -15.71
CA GLY A 46 -5.60 12.48 -16.44
C GLY A 46 -6.02 11.29 -15.57
N LEU A 47 -5.91 11.37 -14.24
CA LEU A 47 -6.42 10.33 -13.35
C LEU A 47 -7.95 10.42 -13.20
N ASP A 48 -8.64 9.28 -13.27
CA ASP A 48 -10.07 9.19 -12.98
C ASP A 48 -10.31 9.15 -11.46
N LEU A 49 -10.28 10.33 -10.84
CA LEU A 49 -10.46 10.50 -9.39
C LEU A 49 -11.93 10.31 -8.94
N GLY A 50 -12.88 10.31 -9.88
CA GLY A 50 -14.31 10.13 -9.63
C GLY A 50 -14.69 8.66 -9.43
N ARG A 51 -14.01 7.75 -10.12
CA ARG A 51 -14.26 6.31 -10.05
C ARG A 51 -13.61 5.70 -8.80
N ALA A 52 -14.43 5.41 -7.78
CA ALA A 52 -13.95 4.78 -6.54
C ALA A 52 -13.17 3.47 -6.78
N GLY A 53 -13.57 2.67 -7.77
CA GLY A 53 -12.88 1.43 -8.13
C GLY A 53 -11.51 1.60 -8.81
N ALA A 54 -11.09 2.84 -9.13
CA ALA A 54 -9.74 3.12 -9.62
C ALA A 54 -8.71 3.21 -8.48
N PHE A 55 -9.16 3.29 -7.23
CA PHE A 55 -8.28 3.39 -6.06
C PHE A 55 -7.95 2.02 -5.49
N GLU A 56 -6.66 1.78 -5.27
CA GLU A 56 -6.20 0.53 -4.67
C GLU A 56 -6.51 0.51 -3.16
N PRO A 57 -7.18 -0.55 -2.64
CA PRO A 57 -7.48 -0.68 -1.23
C PRO A 57 -6.23 -1.04 -0.38
N ILE A 58 -5.37 -0.05 -0.10
CA ILE A 58 -4.15 -0.22 0.70
C ILE A 58 -4.38 -0.07 2.21
N GLY A 59 -3.70 -0.89 3.02
CA GLY A 59 -3.71 -0.80 4.49
C GLY A 59 -2.36 -0.35 5.04
N ILE A 60 -2.34 0.15 6.28
CA ILE A 60 -1.10 0.63 6.93
C ILE A 60 -0.09 -0.50 7.24
N SER A 61 -0.59 -1.67 7.63
CA SER A 61 0.22 -2.85 7.94
C SER A 61 -0.68 -4.07 8.01
N CYS A 62 -0.23 -5.22 7.52
CA CYS A 62 -1.00 -6.46 7.58
C CYS A 62 -1.43 -6.82 9.01
N ARG A 63 -0.62 -6.51 10.03
CA ARG A 63 -0.89 -6.85 11.44
C ARG A 63 -2.09 -6.13 12.05
N ILE A 64 -2.49 -4.99 11.48
CA ILE A 64 -3.60 -4.16 11.98
C ILE A 64 -4.61 -3.81 10.87
N CYS A 65 -4.44 -4.36 9.66
CA CYS A 65 -5.34 -4.12 8.55
C CYS A 65 -6.61 -4.97 8.68
N GLU A 66 -7.76 -4.31 8.73
CA GLU A 66 -9.09 -4.92 8.90
C GLU A 66 -9.67 -5.59 7.63
N ARG A 67 -9.02 -5.41 6.47
CA ARG A 67 -9.55 -5.94 5.20
C ARG A 67 -9.54 -7.47 5.17
N LYS A 68 -10.68 -8.08 4.87
CA LYS A 68 -10.81 -9.55 4.84
C LYS A 68 -10.23 -10.16 3.57
N GLU A 69 -10.57 -9.57 2.43
CA GLU A 69 -10.27 -10.11 1.09
C GLU A 69 -8.93 -9.58 0.50
N CYS A 70 -7.87 -9.49 1.31
CA CYS A 70 -6.56 -9.01 0.84
C CYS A 70 -5.66 -10.18 0.39
N HIS A 71 -5.65 -10.47 -0.91
CA HIS A 71 -4.83 -11.54 -1.50
C HIS A 71 -3.31 -11.35 -1.32
N GLN A 72 -2.84 -10.12 -1.09
CA GLN A 72 -1.43 -9.81 -0.85
C GLN A 72 -1.04 -9.79 0.64
N ARG A 73 -1.93 -10.23 1.53
CA ARG A 73 -1.68 -10.23 2.99
C ARG A 73 -0.49 -11.12 3.35
N SER A 74 0.54 -10.52 3.93
CA SER A 74 1.78 -11.24 4.28
C SER A 74 1.74 -11.90 5.67
N VAL A 75 1.02 -11.31 6.63
CA VAL A 75 0.90 -11.84 8.00
C VAL A 75 -0.52 -11.69 8.54
N PRO A 76 -0.93 -12.56 9.50
CA PRO A 76 -2.25 -12.45 10.10
C PRO A 76 -2.41 -11.16 10.93
N PRO A 77 -3.61 -10.55 10.95
CA PRO A 77 -3.93 -9.45 11.85
C PRO A 77 -3.94 -9.91 13.31
N LEU A 78 -3.50 -9.04 14.23
CA LEU A 78 -3.42 -9.33 15.67
C LEU A 78 -4.79 -9.25 16.37
N GLU A 79 -5.63 -8.32 15.95
CA GLU A 79 -6.91 -7.99 16.62
C GLU A 79 -8.13 -8.59 15.93
N ARG A 80 -7.97 -9.65 15.13
CA ARG A 80 -9.07 -10.34 14.45
C ARG A 80 -9.03 -11.84 14.72
N ARG A 81 -10.20 -12.45 14.66
CA ARG A 81 -10.30 -13.91 14.68
C ARG A 81 -9.92 -14.45 13.32
N LEU A 82 -9.15 -15.54 13.34
CA LEU A 82 -8.72 -16.25 12.15
C LEU A 82 -9.45 -17.58 12.12
N ARG A 83 -9.97 -17.92 10.94
CA ARG A 83 -10.51 -19.25 10.68
C ARG A 83 -9.53 -20.00 9.79
N VAL A 84 -9.09 -21.16 10.27
CA VAL A 84 -8.28 -22.11 9.51
C VAL A 84 -9.16 -23.31 9.21
N ASP A 85 -9.38 -23.61 7.93
CA ASP A 85 -10.08 -24.81 7.49
C ASP A 85 -9.07 -25.78 6.86
N PRO A 86 -8.72 -26.89 7.55
CA PRO A 86 -7.74 -27.86 7.07
C PRO A 86 -8.07 -28.52 5.72
N ASN A 87 -9.33 -28.47 5.28
CA ASN A 87 -9.78 -29.07 4.02
C ASN A 87 -9.78 -28.08 2.85
N THR A 88 -9.35 -26.84 3.08
CA THR A 88 -9.31 -25.79 2.06
C THR A 88 -7.87 -25.37 1.77
N ARG A 89 -7.62 -25.01 0.51
CA ARG A 89 -6.36 -24.42 0.08
C ARG A 89 -6.66 -23.14 -0.69
N ASP A 90 -6.23 -22.02 -0.13
CA ASP A 90 -6.38 -20.69 -0.73
C ASP A 90 -5.00 -20.00 -0.80
N VAL A 91 -4.94 -18.80 -1.37
CA VAL A 91 -3.76 -17.93 -1.40
C VAL A 91 -3.24 -17.67 0.01
N LEU A 92 -4.16 -17.53 0.98
CA LEU A 92 -3.86 -17.43 2.40
C LEU A 92 -4.29 -18.72 3.12
N PRO A 93 -3.51 -19.21 4.11
CA PRO A 93 -3.86 -20.42 4.86
C PRO A 93 -4.95 -20.19 5.94
N TYR A 94 -5.59 -19.02 5.95
CA TYR A 94 -6.62 -18.62 6.89
C TYR A 94 -7.53 -17.55 6.27
N SER A 95 -8.75 -17.45 6.76
CA SER A 95 -9.64 -16.30 6.51
C SER A 95 -9.74 -15.42 7.75
N VAL A 96 -10.00 -14.12 7.52
CA VAL A 96 -10.17 -13.13 8.59
C VAL A 96 -11.67 -12.93 8.84
N GLU A 97 -12.12 -13.21 10.05
CA GLU A 97 -13.51 -12.95 10.48
C GLU A 97 -13.73 -11.49 10.82
#